data_AF-A0A2D5USL3-F1
#
_entry.id   AF-A0A2D5USL3-F1
#
_cell.length_a   1.000
_cell.length_b   1.000
_cell.length_c   1.000
_cell.angle_alpha   90.00
_cell.angle_beta   90.00
_cell.angle_gamma   90.00
#
_symmetry.space_group_name_H-M   'P 1'
#
loop_
_entity.id
_entity.type
_entity.pdbx_description
1 polymer ?
#
loop_
_entity_poly.entity_id
_entity_poly.type
_entity_poly.pdbx_seq_one_letter_code
_entity_poly.pdbx_strand_id
1 'polypeptide(L)'
;MAVVITTEWMKNLISYIRLKKKTIVKFLLVGGSAVLVNLSLLYFFVEYVGLNTAIGENIANVLSMEMSIIYNFFLSRAITFGDRHKEHGMRLLYQMVKFHVAIGIIFLMRMGLFALLQWVGVYYLLNAIIGIGIAAGFNFLAYDTKIFKHRVEDV
;
A
#
# COMPACT_ATOMS: atom_id res chain seq x y z
N MET A 1 19.50 -7.97 -29.38
CA MET A 1 18.10 -8.22 -28.93
C MET A 1 17.88 -7.85 -27.46
N ALA A 2 18.65 -8.34 -26.49
CA ALA A 2 18.47 -8.00 -25.06
C ALA A 2 18.51 -6.49 -24.77
N VAL A 3 19.46 -5.74 -25.35
CA VAL A 3 19.59 -4.28 -25.16
C VAL A 3 18.37 -3.50 -25.69
N VAL A 4 17.82 -3.91 -26.84
CA VAL A 4 16.65 -3.26 -27.45
C VAL A 4 15.39 -3.49 -26.61
N ILE A 5 15.22 -4.72 -26.09
CA ILE A 5 14.10 -5.08 -25.20
C ILE A 5 14.18 -4.26 -23.90
N THR A 6 15.38 -4.09 -23.33
CA THR A 6 15.56 -3.28 -22.11
C THR A 6 15.24 -1.80 -22.31
N THR A 7 15.59 -1.23 -23.46
CA THR A 7 15.28 0.18 -23.75
C THR A 7 13.79 0.44 -23.92
N GLU A 8 13.06 -0.50 -24.52
CA GLU A 8 11.64 -0.33 -24.78
C GLU A 8 10.79 -0.49 -23.51
N TRP A 9 11.16 -1.44 -22.65
CA TRP A 9 10.54 -1.60 -21.34
C TRP A 9 10.73 -0.35 -20.46
N MET A 10 11.93 0.22 -20.43
CA MET A 10 12.20 1.44 -19.68
C MET A 10 11.36 2.62 -20.16
N LYS A 11 11.24 2.83 -21.47
CA LYS A 11 10.40 3.90 -22.03
C LYS A 11 8.93 3.72 -21.64
N ASN A 12 8.42 2.49 -21.72
CA ASN A 12 7.04 2.18 -21.34
C ASN A 12 6.79 2.44 -19.86
N LEU A 13 7.73 2.07 -18.98
CA LEU A 13 7.62 2.34 -17.55
C LEU A 13 7.66 3.84 -17.23
N ILE A 14 8.59 4.58 -17.83
CA ILE A 14 8.71 6.02 -17.64
C ILE A 14 7.44 6.73 -18.13
N SER A 15 6.92 6.32 -19.29
CA SER A 15 5.66 6.82 -19.83
C SER A 15 4.50 6.55 -18.86
N TYR A 16 4.37 5.32 -18.36
CA TYR A 16 3.35 4.95 -17.39
C TYR A 16 3.42 5.80 -16.11
N ILE A 17 4.62 5.95 -15.52
CA ILE A 17 4.83 6.78 -14.32
C ILE A 17 4.47 8.24 -14.61
N ARG A 18 4.85 8.77 -15.77
CA ARG A 18 4.55 10.15 -16.17
C ARG A 18 3.05 10.37 -16.32
N LEU A 19 2.34 9.43 -16.95
CA LEU A 19 0.89 9.48 -17.13
C LEU A 19 0.14 9.40 -15.80
N LYS A 20 0.61 8.54 -14.88
CA LYS A 20 -0.02 8.30 -13.57
C LYS A 20 0.52 9.19 -12.44
N LYS A 21 1.37 10.17 -12.74
CA LYS A 21 2.03 11.04 -11.72
C LYS A 21 1.06 11.59 -10.68
N LYS A 22 -0.09 12.12 -11.11
CA LYS A 22 -1.11 12.67 -10.19
C LYS A 22 -1.68 11.60 -9.25
N THR A 23 -1.98 10.41 -9.78
CA THR A 23 -2.51 9.28 -9.00
C THR A 23 -1.46 8.74 -8.03
N ILE A 24 -0.20 8.65 -8.44
CA ILE A 24 0.93 8.24 -7.58
C ILE A 24 1.10 9.22 -6.42
N VAL A 25 1.06 10.53 -6.67
CA VAL A 25 1.17 11.54 -5.60
C VAL A 25 0.02 11.41 -4.61
N LYS A 26 -1.23 11.27 -5.09
CA LYS A 26 -2.38 11.03 -4.20
C LYS A 26 -2.22 9.74 -3.39
N PHE A 27 -1.75 8.67 -4.03
CA PHE A 27 -1.48 7.39 -3.36
C PHE A 27 -0.48 7.55 -2.22
N LEU A 28 0.64 8.24 -2.46
CA LEU A 28 1.65 8.49 -1.43
C LEU A 28 1.13 9.37 -0.30
N LEU A 29 0.33 10.40 -0.60
CA LEU A 29 -0.28 11.26 0.42
C LEU A 29 -1.30 10.51 1.28
N VAL A 30 -2.16 9.72 0.65
CA VAL A 30 -3.17 8.89 1.32
C VAL A 30 -2.52 7.77 2.14
N GLY A 31 -1.50 7.11 1.58
CA GLY A 31 -0.73 6.10 2.31
C GLY A 31 0.02 6.71 3.50
N GLY A 32 0.62 7.89 3.31
CA GLY A 32 1.27 8.64 4.38
C GLY A 32 0.29 9.06 5.48
N SER A 33 -0.91 9.52 5.13
CA SER A 33 -1.93 9.85 6.13
C SER A 33 -2.42 8.61 6.89
N ALA A 34 -2.50 7.45 6.23
CA ALA A 34 -2.84 6.20 6.90
C ALA A 34 -1.80 5.80 7.95
N VAL A 35 -0.50 6.00 7.68
CA VAL A 35 0.57 5.78 8.67
C VAL A 35 0.40 6.72 9.86
N LEU A 36 0.11 8.01 9.63
CA LEU A 36 -0.15 8.96 10.72
C LEU A 36 -1.37 8.56 11.56
N VAL A 37 -2.45 8.12 10.92
CA VAL A 37 -3.64 7.60 11.61
C VAL A 37 -3.30 6.36 12.44
N ASN A 38 -2.51 5.43 11.89
CA ASN A 38 -2.06 4.24 12.62
C ASN A 38 -1.30 4.62 13.90
N LEU A 39 -0.29 5.49 13.78
CA LEU A 39 0.51 5.93 14.93
C LEU A 39 -0.33 6.69 15.97
N SER A 40 -1.26 7.53 15.51
CA SER A 40 -2.15 8.30 16.40
C SER A 40 -3.10 7.38 17.17
N LEU A 41 -3.66 6.37 16.50
CA LEU A 41 -4.54 5.39 17.14
C LEU A 41 -3.77 4.50 18.12
N LEU A 42 -2.53 4.11 17.78
CA LEU A 42 -1.68 3.33 18.67
C LEU A 42 -1.39 4.12 19.95
N TYR A 43 -0.94 5.36 19.80
CA TYR A 43 -0.72 6.27 20.93
C TYR A 43 -2.00 6.46 21.75
N PHE A 44 -3.15 6.67 21.08
CA PHE A 44 -4.43 6.83 21.76
C PHE A 44 -4.80 5.62 22.62
N PHE A 45 -4.65 4.41 22.09
CA PHE A 45 -4.99 3.20 22.82
C PHE A 45 -4.05 2.89 23.98
N VAL A 46 -2.76 3.12 23.81
CA VAL A 46 -1.77 2.87 24.88
C VAL A 46 -1.96 3.87 26.01
N GLU A 47 -2.01 5.17 25.70
CA GLU A 47 -2.00 6.23 26.72
C GLU A 47 -3.38 6.53 27.31
N TYR A 48 -4.43 6.56 26.49
CA TYR A 48 -5.76 7.00 26.94
C TYR A 48 -6.71 5.83 27.25
N VAL A 49 -6.61 4.72 26.51
CA VAL A 49 -7.40 3.51 26.81
C VAL A 49 -6.70 2.62 27.86
N GLY A 50 -5.42 2.88 28.14
CA GLY A 50 -4.66 2.19 29.18
C GLY A 50 -4.14 0.81 28.75
N LEU A 51 -3.98 0.57 27.44
CA LEU A 51 -3.38 -0.66 26.91
C LEU A 51 -1.84 -0.62 27.00
N ASN A 52 -1.29 -0.28 28.17
CA ASN A 52 0.13 -0.01 28.42
C ASN A 52 0.93 -1.20 28.99
N THR A 53 0.35 -2.41 28.92
CA THR A 53 1.08 -3.66 29.21
C THR A 53 1.65 -4.22 27.92
N ALA A 54 2.66 -5.10 27.98
CA ALA A 54 3.22 -5.73 26.78
C ALA A 54 2.15 -6.44 25.91
N ILE A 55 1.15 -7.06 26.53
CA ILE A 55 0.02 -7.67 25.79
C ILE A 55 -0.93 -6.59 25.26
N GLY A 56 -1.22 -5.57 26.09
CA GLY A 56 -2.05 -4.43 25.70
C GLY A 56 -1.52 -3.67 24.50
N GLU A 57 -0.22 -3.37 24.45
CA GLU A 57 0.43 -2.66 23.35
C GLU A 57 0.33 -3.45 22.04
N ASN A 58 0.46 -4.77 22.10
CA ASN A 58 0.26 -5.64 20.93
C ASN A 58 -1.20 -5.62 20.44
N ILE A 59 -2.16 -5.64 21.36
CA ILE A 59 -3.58 -5.49 21.01
C ILE A 59 -3.84 -4.11 20.38
N ALA A 60 -3.31 -3.04 20.99
CA ALA A 60 -3.42 -1.68 20.48
C ALA A 60 -2.81 -1.56 19.08
N ASN A 61 -1.66 -2.19 18.84
CA ASN A 61 -1.00 -2.22 17.55
C ASN A 61 -1.86 -2.89 16.47
N VAL A 62 -2.40 -4.08 16.75
CA VAL A 62 -3.29 -4.79 15.82
C VAL A 62 -4.54 -3.97 15.52
N LEU A 63 -5.22 -3.44 16.54
CA LEU A 63 -6.43 -2.61 16.34
C LEU A 63 -6.13 -1.35 15.52
N SER A 64 -5.01 -0.69 15.79
CA SER A 64 -4.59 0.51 15.07
C SER A 64 -4.21 0.22 13.62
N MET A 65 -3.60 -0.94 13.36
CA MET A 65 -3.27 -1.37 11.99
C MET A 65 -4.54 -1.65 11.19
N GLU A 66 -5.47 -2.43 11.74
CA GLU A 66 -6.72 -2.77 11.04
C GLU A 66 -7.56 -1.52 10.73
N MET A 67 -7.72 -0.61 11.70
CA MET A 67 -8.43 0.64 11.46
C MET A 67 -7.74 1.54 10.42
N SER A 68 -6.41 1.59 10.42
CA SER A 68 -5.64 2.33 9.43
C SER A 68 -5.77 1.72 8.02
N ILE A 69 -5.79 0.39 7.90
CA ILE A 69 -5.99 -0.30 6.63
C ILE A 69 -7.38 0.02 6.06
N ILE A 70 -8.42 -0.02 6.91
CA ILE A 70 -9.78 0.36 6.52
C ILE A 70 -9.86 1.83 6.10
N TYR A 71 -9.25 2.73 6.88
CA TYR A 71 -9.13 4.15 6.54
C TYR A 71 -8.45 4.34 5.18
N ASN A 72 -7.33 3.66 4.96
CA ASN A 72 -6.58 3.72 3.70
C ASN A 72 -7.40 3.20 2.51
N PHE A 73 -8.17 2.13 2.70
CA PHE A 73 -9.07 1.60 1.67
C PHE A 73 -10.09 2.65 1.23
N PHE A 74 -10.82 3.24 2.18
CA PHE A 74 -11.85 4.23 1.86
C PHE A 74 -11.26 5.51 1.29
N LEU A 75 -10.16 6.01 1.84
CA LEU A 75 -9.52 7.23 1.36
C LEU A 75 -8.88 7.02 -0.02
N SER A 76 -8.27 5.86 -0.28
CA SER A 76 -7.77 5.51 -1.60
C SER A 76 -8.90 5.41 -2.62
N ARG A 77 -10.03 4.81 -2.26
CA ARG A 77 -11.24 4.74 -3.10
C ARG A 77 -11.84 6.13 -3.39
N ALA A 78 -11.80 7.04 -2.42
CA ALA A 78 -12.41 8.36 -2.55
C ALA A 78 -11.50 9.38 -3.26
N ILE A 79 -10.21 9.38 -2.95
CA ILE A 79 -9.26 10.43 -3.37
C ILE A 79 -8.34 9.93 -4.49
N THR A 80 -7.56 8.87 -4.21
CA THR A 80 -6.53 8.36 -5.12
C THR A 80 -7.15 7.85 -6.42
N PHE A 81 -8.22 7.07 -6.30
CA PHE A 81 -8.92 6.39 -7.38
C PHE A 81 -10.38 6.84 -7.48
N GLY A 82 -10.66 8.09 -7.08
CA GLY A 82 -12.03 8.63 -7.05
C GLY A 82 -12.69 8.77 -8.42
N ASP A 83 -11.89 8.77 -9.49
CA ASP A 83 -12.29 8.77 -10.90
C ASP A 83 -12.76 7.39 -11.42
N ARG A 84 -12.63 6.35 -10.60
CA ARG A 84 -12.87 4.96 -11.00
C ARG A 84 -14.27 4.47 -10.69
N HIS A 85 -14.62 3.32 -11.27
CA HIS A 85 -15.90 2.69 -10.98
C HIS A 85 -15.99 2.33 -9.49
N LYS A 86 -17.12 2.70 -8.87
CA LYS A 86 -17.37 2.49 -7.44
C LYS A 86 -18.26 1.26 -7.27
N GLU A 87 -17.69 0.23 -6.66
CA GLU A 87 -18.45 -0.96 -6.25
C GLU A 87 -19.32 -0.66 -5.01
N HIS A 88 -20.50 -1.26 -4.92
CA HIS A 88 -21.45 -1.07 -3.82
C HIS A 88 -21.93 -2.42 -3.25
N GLY A 89 -22.50 -2.40 -2.05
CA GLY A 89 -23.04 -3.60 -1.38
C GLY A 89 -22.00 -4.71 -1.23
N MET A 90 -22.36 -5.94 -1.60
CA MET A 90 -21.45 -7.10 -1.49
C MET A 90 -20.17 -6.95 -2.32
N ARG A 91 -20.22 -6.24 -3.45
CA ARG A 91 -19.03 -6.01 -4.28
C ARG A 91 -18.03 -5.08 -3.61
N LEU A 92 -18.49 -4.14 -2.79
CA LEU A 92 -17.62 -3.28 -1.98
C LEU A 92 -16.87 -4.10 -0.93
N LEU A 93 -17.56 -5.02 -0.23
CA LEU A 93 -16.94 -5.92 0.74
C LEU A 93 -15.89 -6.80 0.07
N TYR A 94 -16.20 -7.36 -1.09
CA TYR A 94 -15.24 -8.14 -1.87
C TYR A 94 -14.03 -7.31 -2.34
N GLN A 95 -14.25 -6.05 -2.74
CA GLN A 95 -13.17 -5.12 -3.07
C GLN A 95 -12.28 -4.84 -1.85
N MET A 96 -12.87 -4.68 -0.66
CA MET A 96 -12.15 -4.47 0.59
C MET A 96 -11.33 -5.71 0.99
N VAL A 97 -11.90 -6.92 0.87
CA VAL A 97 -11.16 -8.17 1.13
C VAL A 97 -9.97 -8.30 0.18
N LYS A 98 -10.16 -8.03 -1.12
CA LYS A 98 -9.05 -8.00 -2.08
C LYS A 98 -7.95 -7.02 -1.69
N PHE A 99 -8.32 -5.88 -1.14
CA PHE A 99 -7.38 -4.88 -0.65
C PHE A 99 -6.55 -5.38 0.54
N HIS A 100 -7.19 -6.04 1.52
CA HIS A 100 -6.49 -6.65 2.65
C HIS A 100 -5.54 -7.77 2.17
N VAL A 101 -6.01 -8.63 1.26
CA VAL A 101 -5.19 -9.70 0.68
C VAL A 101 -3.98 -9.12 -0.07
N ALA A 102 -4.16 -8.05 -0.85
CA ALA A 102 -3.06 -7.41 -1.55
C ALA A 102 -1.99 -6.86 -0.58
N ILE A 103 -2.42 -6.18 0.48
CA ILE A 103 -1.51 -5.69 1.53
C ILE A 103 -0.77 -6.86 2.19
N GLY A 104 -1.48 -7.93 2.54
CA GLY A 104 -0.88 -9.11 3.18
C GLY A 104 0.16 -9.80 2.29
N ILE A 105 -0.13 -9.98 1.00
CA ILE A 105 0.83 -10.56 0.04
C ILE A 105 2.09 -9.68 -0.07
N ILE A 106 1.92 -8.37 -0.17
CA ILE A 106 3.04 -7.44 -0.32
C ILE A 106 3.86 -7.34 0.97
N PHE A 107 3.20 -7.47 2.13
CA PHE A 107 3.88 -7.58 3.42
C PHE A 107 4.76 -8.83 3.48
N LEU A 108 4.24 -10.01 3.11
CA LEU A 108 5.02 -11.25 3.05
C LEU A 108 6.18 -11.15 2.04
N MET A 109 5.93 -10.58 0.86
CA MET A 109 6.97 -10.31 -0.13
C MET A 109 8.08 -9.43 0.45
N ARG A 110 7.72 -8.35 1.18
CA ARG A 110 8.68 -7.46 1.84
C ARG A 110 9.52 -8.22 2.88
N MET A 111 8.92 -9.10 3.67
CA MET A 111 9.66 -9.91 4.65
C MET A 111 10.70 -10.80 3.97
N GLY A 112 10.31 -11.50 2.90
CA GLY A 112 11.24 -12.32 2.11
C GLY A 112 12.35 -11.50 1.46
N LEU A 113 12.01 -10.35 0.89
CA LEU A 113 12.99 -9.44 0.29
C LEU A 113 13.97 -8.89 1.33
N PHE A 114 13.49 -8.53 2.52
CA PHE A 114 14.35 -8.03 3.58
C PHE A 114 15.37 -9.09 4.01
N ALA A 115 14.94 -10.34 4.21
CA ALA A 115 15.82 -11.45 4.54
C ALA A 115 16.86 -11.70 3.43
N LEU A 116 16.44 -11.66 2.17
CA LEU A 116 17.34 -11.82 1.02
C LEU A 116 18.40 -10.71 0.95
N LEU A 117 17.99 -9.45 1.11
CA LEU A 117 18.90 -8.31 1.07
C LEU A 117 19.88 -8.30 2.24
N GLN A 118 19.44 -8.74 3.43
CA GLN A 118 20.36 -8.96 4.56
C GLN A 118 21.37 -10.08 4.25
N TRP A 119 20.93 -11.18 3.66
CA TRP A 119 21.79 -12.32 3.33
C TRP A 119 22.91 -11.94 2.35
N VAL A 120 22.65 -11.03 1.40
CA VAL A 120 23.67 -10.51 0.48
C VAL A 120 24.47 -9.33 1.05
N GLY A 121 24.31 -9.01 2.34
CA GLY A 121 25.13 -8.02 3.06
C GLY A 121 24.67 -6.57 2.95
N VAL A 122 23.43 -6.30 2.51
CA VAL A 122 22.91 -4.91 2.46
C VAL A 122 22.65 -4.39 3.88
N TYR A 123 23.19 -3.20 4.16
CA TYR A 123 22.95 -2.50 5.42
C TYR A 123 21.46 -2.31 5.72
N TYR A 124 21.03 -2.58 6.95
CA TYR A 124 19.61 -2.76 7.30
C TYR A 124 18.72 -1.54 7.01
N LEU A 125 19.22 -0.31 7.19
CA LEU A 125 18.46 0.91 6.85
C LEU A 125 18.26 1.04 5.34
N LEU A 126 19.29 0.76 4.56
CA LEU A 126 19.20 0.79 3.09
C LEU A 126 18.24 -0.30 2.59
N ASN A 127 18.32 -1.49 3.18
CA ASN A 127 17.39 -2.58 2.93
C ASN A 127 15.94 -2.16 3.24
N ALA A 128 15.70 -1.54 4.40
CA ALA A 128 14.37 -1.05 4.78
C ALA A 128 13.82 -0.02 3.77
N ILE A 129 14.64 0.95 3.36
CA ILE A 129 14.27 1.98 2.37
C ILE A 129 13.91 1.33 1.03
N ILE A 130 14.77 0.44 0.52
CA ILE A 130 14.54 -0.27 -0.74
C ILE A 130 13.26 -1.12 -0.66
N GLY A 131 13.10 -1.89 0.42
CA GLY A 131 11.96 -2.77 0.62
C GLY A 131 10.64 -2.00 0.73
N ILE A 132 10.62 -0.86 1.43
CA ILE A 132 9.43 0.01 1.52
C ILE A 132 9.12 0.61 0.15
N GLY A 133 10.12 1.11 -0.59
CA GLY A 133 9.91 1.68 -1.92
C GLY A 133 9.35 0.66 -2.91
N ILE A 134 9.90 -0.56 -2.93
CA ILE A 134 9.43 -1.66 -3.78
C ILE A 134 8.00 -2.07 -3.37
N ALA A 135 7.73 -2.25 -2.07
CA ALA A 135 6.41 -2.59 -1.57
C ALA A 135 5.36 -1.52 -1.92
N ALA A 136 5.71 -0.23 -1.82
CA ALA A 136 4.82 0.86 -2.21
C ALA A 136 4.51 0.81 -3.72
N GLY A 137 5.50 0.52 -4.57
CA GLY A 137 5.29 0.33 -6.01
C GLY A 137 4.34 -0.83 -6.33
N PHE A 138 4.54 -2.00 -5.72
CA PHE A 138 3.65 -3.14 -5.91
C PHE A 138 2.25 -2.88 -5.36
N ASN A 139 2.11 -2.20 -4.22
CA ASN A 139 0.81 -1.79 -3.70
C ASN A 139 0.09 -0.88 -4.70
N PHE A 140 0.78 0.14 -5.22
CA PHE A 140 0.22 1.03 -6.23
C PHE A 140 -0.27 0.25 -7.45
N LEU A 141 0.55 -0.64 -8.01
CA LEU A 141 0.19 -1.44 -9.19
C LEU A 141 -1.00 -2.37 -8.93
N ALA A 142 -1.02 -3.06 -7.78
CA ALA A 142 -2.14 -3.91 -7.39
C ALA A 142 -3.45 -3.11 -7.28
N TYR A 143 -3.36 -1.92 -6.68
CA TYR A 143 -4.52 -1.05 -6.51
C TYR A 143 -4.99 -0.49 -7.85
N ASP A 144 -4.03 -0.05 -8.68
CA ASP A 144 -4.25 0.55 -10.00
C ASP A 144 -4.92 -0.45 -10.97
N THR A 145 -4.52 -1.72 -10.94
CA THR A 145 -4.90 -2.69 -11.97
C THR A 145 -5.95 -3.71 -11.53
N LYS A 146 -5.95 -4.12 -10.25
CA LYS A 146 -6.79 -5.24 -9.77
C LYS A 146 -7.93 -4.80 -8.87
N ILE A 147 -7.72 -3.80 -8.03
CA ILE A 147 -8.68 -3.43 -6.98
C ILE A 147 -9.65 -2.36 -7.49
N PHE A 148 -9.14 -1.25 -8.01
CA PHE A 148 -9.97 -0.13 -8.44
C PHE A 148 -10.03 -0.11 -9.97
N LYS A 149 -11.10 -0.68 -10.56
CA LYS A 149 -11.23 -0.80 -12.01
C LYS A 149 -11.62 0.52 -12.67
N HIS A 150 -11.06 0.79 -13.85
CA HIS A 150 -11.50 1.90 -14.68
C HIS A 150 -12.97 1.74 -15.11
N ARG A 151 -13.66 2.86 -15.35
CA ARG A 151 -15.03 2.87 -15.86
C ARG A 151 -15.02 2.25 -17.27
N VAL A 152 -16.02 1.42 -17.57
CA VAL A 152 -16.10 0.66 -18.84
C VAL A 152 -16.40 1.58 -20.05
N GLU A 153 -16.82 2.82 -19.82
CA GLU A 153 -17.21 3.78 -20.86
C GLU A 153 -16.02 4.52 -21.53
N ASP A 154 -14.77 4.30 -21.05
CA ASP A 154 -13.57 5.03 -21.52
C ASP A 154 -12.53 4.14 -22.25
N VAL A 155 -12.95 3.03 -22.87
CA VAL A 155 -12.07 2.16 -23.71
C VAL A 155 -12.57 2.09 -25.14
#